data_AF-A0A2J6SLZ1-F1
#
_entry.id   AF-A0A2J6SLZ1-F1
#
_cell.length_a   1.000
_cell.length_b   1.000
_cell.length_c   1.000
_cell.angle_alpha   90.00
_cell.angle_beta   90.00
_cell.angle_gamma   90.00
#
_symmetry.space_group_name_H-M   'P 1'
#
loop_
_entity.id
_entity.type
_entity.pdbx_description
1 polymer ?
#
loop_
_entity_poly.entity_id
_entity_poly.type
_entity_poly.pdbx_seq_one_letter_code
_entity_poly.pdbx_strand_id
1 'polypeptide(L)'
;MEDYGALPEAFKKINRSLLPFIKQRQEVAQIRRILSSHLSGHLNVDGGLPVSRPLSLVDPTNSIDATPHGVRGVQKEYLRCVRANIKARKEYSKASKDHHVEQEGQGSGVGVRERSTSQDGAENSMESFLDLVRQRQNHERLLITQDYIDMLSRKPAASVDHLDLQEVLKDVETLPKVPPEVVNASSSSHMPDGRDLEELVDQLEKSVLRAKMLLKKEQKLLAKVRAENSDPSVQHGSRLQAVDATRHELINWIEGELGRAGDCPPEDEEDHGPTTSMKHGREYIDAELTATQRQYARYTKVREAIVVASGGRLGPQPSPEFGQDNSLQPAREELQNVNGMNQAIYPYLEAMILVSNEQKAMIQQKSHLTITLSKQLKEGSQGLDRLADESHLLPAHPIPAASLQRTTLEGAVSFGDQMSNQERPDASRRARAWVFASESATNATKEAISEKLEEGEKFIVKTQKTLLELDNLLGSDGKGDIWGTVDGNLGVIEGEAAGQS
;
A
#
# COMPACT_ATOMS: atom_id res chain seq x y z
N MET A 1 43.43 -38.25 -28.69
CA MET A 1 44.23 -38.13 -27.45
C MET A 1 45.22 -37.03 -27.72
N GLU A 2 44.92 -35.81 -27.29
CA GLU A 2 45.73 -34.63 -27.58
C GLU A 2 46.55 -34.25 -26.33
N ASP A 3 47.77 -33.81 -26.61
CA ASP A 3 48.91 -33.76 -25.71
C ASP A 3 48.81 -32.57 -24.74
N TYR A 4 48.43 -32.82 -23.49
CA TYR A 4 48.28 -31.80 -22.42
C TYR A 4 49.61 -31.42 -21.75
N GLY A 5 50.72 -31.44 -22.50
CA GLY A 5 52.05 -31.13 -21.97
C GLY A 5 52.19 -29.68 -21.48
N ALA A 6 51.56 -28.71 -22.18
CA ALA A 6 51.89 -27.29 -22.08
C ALA A 6 50.91 -26.40 -21.28
N LEU A 7 49.98 -26.96 -20.50
CA LEU A 7 49.00 -26.17 -19.74
C LEU A 7 49.43 -25.93 -18.27
N PRO A 8 49.14 -24.75 -17.68
CA PRO A 8 49.47 -24.42 -16.29
C PRO A 8 48.93 -25.45 -15.29
N GLU A 9 49.66 -25.70 -14.19
CA GLU A 9 49.29 -26.74 -13.20
C GLU A 9 47.87 -26.58 -12.63
N ALA A 10 47.39 -25.34 -12.51
CA ALA A 10 46.02 -25.04 -12.11
C ALA A 10 44.99 -25.66 -13.08
N PHE A 11 45.21 -25.53 -14.40
CA PHE A 11 44.35 -26.13 -15.42
C PHE A 11 44.45 -27.65 -15.44
N LYS A 12 45.63 -28.22 -15.14
CA LYS A 12 45.79 -29.69 -15.00
C LYS A 12 45.00 -30.23 -13.79
N LYS A 13 44.98 -29.51 -12.66
CA LYS A 13 44.19 -29.88 -11.47
C LYS A 13 42.69 -29.78 -11.74
N ILE A 14 42.27 -28.71 -12.42
CA ILE A 14 40.87 -28.50 -12.83
C ILE A 14 40.44 -29.58 -13.84
N ASN A 15 41.24 -29.85 -14.87
CA ASN A 15 40.92 -30.91 -15.84
C ASN A 15 40.88 -32.30 -15.21
N ARG A 16 41.77 -32.61 -14.25
CA ARG A 16 41.68 -33.87 -13.49
C ARG A 16 40.39 -33.97 -12.66
N SER A 17 39.92 -32.87 -12.09
CA SER A 17 38.64 -32.83 -11.35
C SER A 17 37.40 -32.88 -12.25
N LEU A 18 37.50 -32.36 -13.47
CA LEU A 18 36.40 -32.30 -14.45
C LEU A 18 36.35 -33.50 -15.39
N LEU A 19 37.45 -34.23 -15.58
CA LEU A 19 37.55 -35.43 -16.42
C LEU A 19 36.45 -36.49 -16.14
N PRO A 20 36.08 -36.78 -14.88
CA PRO A 20 34.96 -37.69 -14.59
C PRO A 20 33.59 -37.18 -15.10
N PHE A 21 33.44 -35.87 -15.24
CA PHE A 21 32.20 -35.19 -15.62
C PHE A 21 32.16 -34.76 -17.10
N ILE A 22 33.29 -34.78 -17.80
CA ILE A 22 33.38 -34.52 -19.23
C ILE A 22 33.16 -35.84 -19.97
N LYS A 23 31.94 -36.04 -20.48
CA LYS A 23 31.53 -37.23 -21.24
C LYS A 23 31.51 -36.96 -22.74
N GLN A 24 31.73 -38.00 -23.55
CA GLN A 24 31.68 -37.85 -25.01
C GLN A 24 30.26 -37.52 -25.46
N ARG A 25 30.09 -36.75 -26.54
CA ARG A 25 28.77 -36.28 -27.02
C ARG A 25 27.76 -37.43 -27.22
N GLN A 26 28.24 -38.62 -27.62
CA GLN A 26 27.43 -39.83 -27.77
C GLN A 26 26.96 -40.39 -26.43
N GLU A 27 27.84 -40.49 -25.43
CA GLU A 27 27.51 -40.89 -24.07
C GLU A 27 26.51 -39.91 -23.43
N VAL A 28 26.70 -38.60 -23.64
CA VAL A 28 25.77 -37.57 -23.18
C VAL A 28 24.40 -37.72 -23.83
N ALA A 29 24.34 -38.00 -25.13
CA ALA A 29 23.07 -38.24 -25.84
C ALA A 29 22.37 -39.51 -25.34
N GLN A 30 23.12 -40.57 -25.04
CA GLN A 30 22.60 -41.81 -24.47
C GLN A 30 22.08 -41.61 -23.04
N ILE A 31 22.85 -40.91 -22.19
CA ILE A 31 22.44 -40.52 -20.84
C ILE A 31 21.17 -39.66 -20.89
N ARG A 32 21.11 -38.67 -21.78
CA ARG A 32 19.90 -37.84 -21.97
C ARG A 32 18.69 -38.68 -22.38
N ARG A 33 18.88 -39.67 -23.27
CA ARG A 33 17.79 -40.57 -23.70
C ARG A 33 17.29 -41.47 -22.57
N ILE A 34 18.21 -41.99 -21.75
CA ILE A 34 17.87 -42.81 -20.57
C ILE A 34 17.18 -41.97 -19.49
N LEU A 35 17.66 -40.75 -19.25
CA LEU A 35 17.03 -39.82 -18.30
C LEU A 35 15.66 -39.37 -18.80
N SER A 36 15.51 -39.08 -20.10
CA SER A 36 14.21 -38.71 -20.66
C SER A 36 13.23 -39.87 -20.56
N SER A 37 13.63 -41.11 -20.84
CA SER A 37 12.72 -42.26 -20.71
C SER A 37 12.34 -42.53 -19.26
N HIS A 38 13.28 -42.39 -18.32
CA HIS A 38 13.01 -42.51 -16.89
C HIS A 38 12.04 -41.42 -16.42
N LEU A 39 12.29 -40.15 -16.77
CA LEU A 39 11.42 -39.03 -16.40
C LEU A 39 10.03 -39.13 -17.03
N SER A 40 9.92 -39.52 -18.30
CA SER A 40 8.63 -39.76 -18.95
C SER A 40 7.84 -40.90 -18.30
N GLY A 41 8.52 -41.95 -17.80
CA GLY A 41 7.88 -43.04 -17.05
C GLY A 41 7.35 -42.61 -15.68
N HIS A 42 7.95 -41.61 -15.04
CA HIS A 42 7.52 -41.11 -13.72
C HIS A 42 6.51 -39.97 -13.78
N LEU A 43 6.41 -39.28 -14.92
CA LEU A 43 5.46 -38.18 -15.12
C LEU A 43 4.13 -38.63 -15.75
N ASN A 44 4.08 -39.81 -16.36
CA ASN A 44 2.88 -40.38 -16.99
C ASN A 44 2.14 -41.38 -16.08
N VAL A 45 2.15 -41.19 -14.76
CA VAL A 45 1.48 -42.12 -13.83
C VAL A 45 -0.05 -42.06 -13.95
N ASP A 46 -0.61 -40.94 -14.41
CA ASP A 46 -2.05 -40.77 -14.62
C ASP A 46 -2.39 -40.54 -16.10
N GLY A 47 -2.33 -41.59 -16.93
CA GLY A 47 -3.15 -41.81 -18.15
C GLY A 47 -3.33 -40.70 -19.20
N GLY A 48 -2.63 -39.57 -19.11
CA GLY A 48 -2.84 -38.38 -19.90
C GLY A 48 -1.59 -38.03 -20.70
N LEU A 49 -1.82 -37.71 -21.97
CA LEU A 49 -0.95 -37.14 -23.01
C LEU A 49 0.55 -36.91 -22.65
N PRO A 50 1.48 -37.34 -23.54
CA PRO A 50 2.91 -37.19 -23.31
C PRO A 50 3.26 -35.73 -23.01
N VAL A 51 4.04 -35.55 -21.93
CA VAL A 51 4.48 -34.26 -21.36
C VAL A 51 5.02 -33.34 -22.46
N SER A 52 4.12 -32.54 -23.04
CA SER A 52 4.45 -31.41 -23.91
C SER A 52 4.66 -30.13 -23.08
N ARG A 53 4.52 -30.24 -21.76
CA ARG A 53 4.69 -29.13 -20.81
C ARG A 53 6.12 -29.14 -20.27
N PRO A 54 6.90 -28.05 -20.40
CA PRO A 54 8.24 -27.99 -19.84
C PRO A 54 8.20 -28.19 -18.32
N LEU A 55 9.16 -28.96 -17.78
CA LEU A 55 9.27 -29.30 -16.34
C LEU A 55 9.28 -28.07 -15.42
N SER A 56 9.65 -26.90 -15.96
CA SER A 56 9.60 -25.61 -15.27
C SER A 56 8.18 -25.12 -14.93
N LEU A 57 7.14 -25.65 -15.58
CA LEU A 57 5.75 -25.24 -15.42
C LEU A 57 4.90 -26.30 -14.70
N VAL A 58 5.51 -27.36 -14.19
CA VAL A 58 4.80 -28.37 -13.38
C VAL A 58 4.56 -27.77 -12.00
N ASP A 59 3.30 -27.77 -11.58
CA ASP A 59 2.89 -27.24 -10.29
C ASP A 59 3.50 -28.11 -9.18
N PRO A 60 4.20 -27.55 -8.17
CA PRO A 60 4.84 -28.31 -7.09
C PRO A 60 3.82 -29.04 -6.19
N THR A 61 2.53 -28.86 -6.44
CA THR A 61 1.40 -29.49 -5.77
C THR A 61 1.10 -30.90 -6.29
N ASN A 62 1.69 -31.32 -7.42
CA ASN A 62 1.60 -32.70 -7.90
C ASN A 62 2.32 -33.62 -6.92
N SER A 63 1.54 -34.12 -5.97
CA SER A 63 1.93 -35.09 -4.96
C SER A 63 2.30 -36.39 -5.66
N ILE A 64 3.60 -36.62 -5.88
CA ILE A 64 4.11 -37.92 -6.28
C ILE A 64 4.07 -38.83 -5.04
N ASP A 65 2.86 -39.26 -4.67
CA ASP A 65 2.61 -40.14 -3.52
C ASP A 65 3.09 -41.57 -3.76
N ALA A 66 3.27 -41.96 -5.03
CA ALA A 66 3.88 -43.24 -5.36
C ALA A 66 5.41 -43.14 -5.28
N THR A 67 6.02 -43.79 -4.29
CA THR A 67 7.45 -44.17 -4.37
C THR A 67 7.68 -44.91 -5.68
N PRO A 68 8.51 -44.38 -6.60
CA PRO A 68 8.78 -45.10 -7.83
C PRO A 68 9.52 -46.39 -7.50
N HIS A 69 9.02 -47.50 -8.02
CA HIS A 69 9.68 -48.80 -7.93
C HIS A 69 11.01 -48.71 -8.69
N GLY A 70 12.12 -48.52 -7.97
CA GLY A 70 13.46 -48.46 -8.59
C GLY A 70 14.50 -47.57 -7.91
N VAL A 71 14.12 -46.68 -6.98
CA VAL A 71 15.07 -45.78 -6.32
C VAL A 71 15.89 -46.53 -5.26
N ARG A 72 17.18 -46.79 -5.51
CA ARG A 72 18.11 -47.44 -4.55
C ARG A 72 19.21 -46.48 -4.09
N GLY A 73 19.76 -46.76 -2.90
CA GLY A 73 20.93 -46.08 -2.35
C GLY A 73 20.64 -44.66 -1.86
N VAL A 74 21.59 -43.74 -2.09
CA VAL A 74 21.59 -42.36 -1.58
C VAL A 74 20.35 -41.57 -1.99
N GLN A 75 19.80 -41.82 -3.19
CA GLN A 75 18.60 -41.13 -3.66
C GLN A 75 17.36 -41.50 -2.83
N LYS A 76 17.25 -42.75 -2.37
CA LYS A 76 16.16 -43.19 -1.48
C LYS A 76 16.27 -42.51 -0.12
N GLU A 77 17.49 -42.40 0.39
CA GLU A 77 17.80 -41.74 1.64
C GLU A 77 17.48 -40.23 1.57
N TYR A 78 17.90 -39.57 0.49
CA TYR A 78 17.55 -38.17 0.23
C TYR A 78 16.04 -37.95 0.16
N LEU A 79 15.30 -38.79 -0.58
CA LEU A 79 13.84 -38.68 -0.64
C LEU A 79 13.18 -38.94 0.72
N ARG A 80 13.73 -39.84 1.54
CA ARG A 80 13.30 -40.05 2.93
C ARG A 80 13.51 -38.79 3.76
N CYS A 81 14.69 -38.17 3.71
CA CYS A 81 14.99 -36.93 4.41
C CYS A 81 14.12 -35.77 3.96
N VAL A 82 13.90 -35.61 2.65
CA VAL A 82 13.05 -34.55 2.09
C VAL A 82 11.60 -34.72 2.56
N ARG A 83 11.06 -35.94 2.54
CA ARG A 83 9.72 -36.22 3.06
C ARG A 83 9.61 -35.97 4.56
N ALA A 84 10.62 -36.36 5.33
CA ALA A 84 10.68 -36.07 6.76
C ALA A 84 10.72 -34.54 7.01
N ASN A 85 11.46 -33.79 6.20
CA ASN A 85 11.52 -32.33 6.28
C ASN A 85 10.17 -31.68 5.94
N ILE A 86 9.53 -32.11 4.86
CA ILE A 86 8.19 -31.62 4.47
C ILE A 86 7.18 -31.94 5.57
N LYS A 87 7.22 -33.15 6.16
CA LYS A 87 6.38 -33.54 7.28
C LYS A 87 6.63 -32.65 8.51
N ALA A 88 7.89 -32.46 8.90
CA ALA A 88 8.26 -31.60 10.03
C ALA A 88 7.83 -30.15 9.82
N ARG A 89 7.95 -29.60 8.60
CA ARG A 89 7.45 -28.26 8.26
C ARG A 89 5.94 -28.15 8.38
N LYS A 90 5.20 -29.17 7.91
CA LYS A 90 3.74 -29.23 8.04
C LYS A 90 3.33 -29.29 9.52
N GLU A 91 3.97 -30.14 10.31
CA GLU A 91 3.74 -30.26 11.75
C GLU A 91 4.05 -28.95 12.48
N TYR A 92 5.19 -28.31 12.20
CA TYR A 92 5.54 -27.00 12.75
C TYR A 92 4.51 -25.92 12.37
N SER A 93 4.08 -25.89 11.11
CA SER A 93 3.06 -24.92 10.67
C SER A 93 1.71 -25.16 11.34
N LYS A 94 1.38 -26.42 11.66
CA LYS A 94 0.17 -26.77 12.40
C LYS A 94 0.28 -26.33 13.85
N ALA A 95 1.37 -26.70 14.53
CA ALA A 95 1.61 -26.30 15.92
C ALA A 95 1.66 -24.77 16.08
N SER A 96 2.29 -24.06 15.14
CA SER A 96 2.32 -22.59 15.12
C SER A 96 0.94 -21.97 14.97
N LYS A 97 0.05 -22.58 14.18
CA LYS A 97 -1.34 -22.11 14.05
C LYS A 97 -2.17 -22.42 15.29
N ASP A 98 -2.00 -23.62 15.85
CA ASP A 98 -2.70 -24.04 17.07
C ASP A 98 -2.34 -23.09 18.25
N HIS A 99 -1.06 -22.73 18.40
CA HIS A 99 -0.62 -21.74 19.39
C HIS A 99 -1.16 -20.32 19.15
N HIS A 100 -1.27 -19.87 17.88
CA HIS A 100 -1.84 -18.56 17.57
C HIS A 100 -3.35 -18.51 17.91
N VAL A 101 -4.07 -19.61 17.66
CA VAL A 101 -5.51 -19.71 17.94
C VAL A 101 -5.79 -19.82 19.45
N GLU A 102 -4.96 -20.52 20.22
CA GLU A 102 -5.07 -20.58 21.69
C GLU A 102 -4.80 -19.21 22.34
N GLN A 103 -3.84 -18.45 21.80
CA GLN A 103 -3.50 -17.12 22.29
C GLN A 103 -4.59 -16.08 21.98
N GLU A 104 -5.28 -16.19 20.84
CA GLU A 104 -6.44 -15.36 20.51
C GLU A 104 -7.73 -15.79 21.24
N GLY A 105 -7.87 -17.09 21.57
CA GLY A 105 -9.01 -17.62 22.32
C GLY A 105 -9.04 -17.26 23.81
N GLN A 106 -7.89 -16.88 24.40
CA GLN A 106 -7.79 -16.37 25.78
C GLN A 106 -7.79 -14.83 25.86
N GLY A 107 -7.80 -14.13 24.71
CA GLY A 107 -7.69 -12.68 24.60
C GLY A 107 -9.02 -11.93 24.47
N SER A 108 -10.09 -12.35 25.14
CA SER A 108 -11.31 -11.54 25.24
C SER A 108 -12.06 -11.80 26.54
N GLY A 109 -11.55 -11.20 27.61
CA GLY A 109 -12.17 -11.22 28.93
C GLY A 109 -11.55 -10.12 29.79
N VAL A 110 -12.13 -8.93 29.73
CA VAL A 110 -11.88 -7.87 30.71
C VAL A 110 -12.19 -8.42 32.10
N GLY A 111 -11.20 -8.47 32.98
CA GLY A 111 -11.38 -8.90 34.35
C GLY A 111 -10.11 -8.74 35.17
N VAL A 112 -10.06 -7.65 35.95
CA VAL A 112 -9.17 -7.50 37.09
C VAL A 112 -9.18 -8.78 37.92
N ARG A 113 -8.05 -9.50 38.03
CA ARG A 113 -7.84 -10.48 39.10
C ARG A 113 -6.37 -10.63 39.43
N GLU A 114 -6.04 -10.03 40.57
CA GLU A 114 -5.16 -10.54 41.62
C GLU A 114 -4.07 -11.55 41.21
N ARG A 115 -2.86 -11.01 41.19
CA ARG A 115 -1.62 -11.64 41.59
C ARG A 115 -1.85 -12.73 42.66
N SER A 116 -1.58 -13.99 42.30
CA SER A 116 -0.80 -15.01 43.04
C SER A 116 -1.32 -16.42 42.76
N THR A 117 -0.57 -17.25 42.02
CA THR A 117 -0.12 -18.59 42.48
C THR A 117 0.89 -19.19 41.51
N SER A 118 2.17 -19.10 41.89
CA SER A 118 3.18 -20.17 41.78
C SER A 118 3.29 -20.94 40.46
N GLN A 119 3.74 -20.28 39.38
CA GLN A 119 4.43 -20.92 38.25
C GLN A 119 5.55 -20.03 37.65
N ASP A 120 5.99 -19.02 38.40
CA ASP A 120 6.90 -17.94 38.00
C ASP A 120 8.38 -18.38 37.84
N GLY A 121 8.73 -19.64 38.05
CA GLY A 121 10.12 -20.10 37.99
C GLY A 121 10.58 -20.51 36.59
N ALA A 122 9.69 -21.15 35.81
CA ALA A 122 10.04 -21.75 34.52
C ALA A 122 9.80 -20.79 33.35
N GLU A 123 8.71 -20.03 33.38
CA GLU A 123 8.40 -19.03 32.34
C GLU A 123 9.40 -17.87 32.40
N ASN A 124 9.71 -17.34 33.59
CA ASN A 124 10.74 -16.31 33.75
C ASN A 124 12.16 -16.83 33.41
N SER A 125 12.43 -18.13 33.57
CA SER A 125 13.72 -18.74 33.17
C SER A 125 13.86 -18.87 31.65
N MET A 126 12.77 -19.25 30.96
CA MET A 126 12.76 -19.29 29.50
C MET A 126 12.77 -17.88 28.89
N GLU A 127 12.01 -16.96 29.45
CA GLU A 127 11.98 -15.55 29.01
C GLU A 127 13.33 -14.88 29.22
N SER A 128 13.97 -15.06 30.39
CA SER A 128 15.33 -14.57 30.62
C SER A 128 16.38 -15.20 29.70
N PHE A 129 16.23 -16.49 29.34
CA PHE A 129 17.08 -17.13 28.33
C PHE A 129 16.87 -16.53 26.94
N LEU A 130 15.62 -16.27 26.53
CA LEU A 130 15.30 -15.63 25.26
C LEU A 130 15.83 -14.20 25.19
N ASP A 131 15.73 -13.45 26.28
CA ASP A 131 16.28 -12.11 26.38
C ASP A 131 17.81 -12.12 26.31
N LEU A 132 18.46 -13.09 26.96
CA LEU A 132 19.91 -13.26 26.87
C LEU A 132 20.36 -13.62 25.45
N VAL A 133 19.62 -14.49 24.75
CA VAL A 133 19.87 -14.82 23.34
C VAL A 133 19.67 -13.59 22.45
N ARG A 134 18.62 -12.80 22.68
CA ARG A 134 18.34 -11.56 21.94
C ARG A 134 19.43 -10.52 22.17
N GLN A 135 19.89 -10.37 23.41
CA GLN A 135 21.01 -9.50 23.78
C GLN A 135 22.30 -9.95 23.09
N ARG A 136 22.59 -11.26 23.09
CA ARG A 136 23.75 -11.81 22.39
C ARG A 136 23.69 -11.53 20.89
N GLN A 137 22.54 -11.76 20.26
CA GLN A 137 22.34 -11.48 18.85
C GLN A 137 22.52 -9.99 18.53
N ASN A 138 22.01 -9.10 19.39
CA ASN A 138 22.22 -7.67 19.24
C ASN A 138 23.69 -7.26 19.40
N HIS A 139 24.40 -7.88 20.35
CA HIS A 139 25.83 -7.65 20.54
C HIS A 139 26.64 -8.05 19.30
N GLU A 140 26.41 -9.25 18.75
CA GLU A 140 27.06 -9.70 17.50
C GLU A 140 26.78 -8.74 16.33
N ARG A 141 25.54 -8.25 16.20
CA ARG A 141 25.18 -7.26 15.18
C ARG A 141 25.92 -5.93 15.37
N LEU A 142 26.09 -5.48 16.61
CA LEU A 142 26.82 -4.26 16.94
C LEU A 142 28.32 -4.42 16.65
N LEU A 143 28.92 -5.57 16.99
CA LEU A 143 30.31 -5.87 16.64
C LEU A 143 30.53 -5.85 15.13
N ILE A 144 29.63 -6.48 14.36
CA ILE A 144 29.70 -6.44 12.89
C ILE A 144 29.61 -4.99 12.38
N THR A 145 28.70 -4.18 12.94
CA THR A 145 28.53 -2.78 12.54
C THR A 145 29.78 -1.96 12.89
N GLN A 146 30.35 -2.17 14.07
CA GLN A 146 31.61 -1.56 14.49
C GLN A 146 32.75 -1.95 13.56
N ASP A 147 32.89 -3.23 13.22
CA ASP A 147 33.89 -3.72 12.27
C ASP A 147 33.75 -3.06 10.90
N TYR A 148 32.52 -2.86 10.41
CA TYR A 148 32.29 -2.14 9.16
C TYR A 148 32.60 -0.65 9.28
N ILE A 149 32.27 0.00 10.40
CA ILE A 149 32.65 1.40 10.66
C ILE A 149 34.18 1.54 10.71
N ASP A 150 34.87 0.63 11.39
CA ASP A 150 36.33 0.59 11.48
C ASP A 150 36.97 0.26 10.13
N MET A 151 36.32 -0.56 9.31
CA MET A 151 36.76 -0.81 7.94
C MET A 151 36.56 0.44 7.06
N LEU A 152 35.44 1.15 7.21
CA LEU A 152 35.16 2.39 6.50
C LEU A 152 36.15 3.48 6.91
N SER A 153 36.44 3.64 8.21
CA SER A 153 37.38 4.65 8.71
C SER A 153 38.82 4.41 8.22
N ARG A 154 39.19 3.16 7.91
CA ARG A 154 40.48 2.81 7.27
C ARG A 154 40.50 3.09 5.77
N LYS A 155 39.37 3.40 5.12
CA LYS A 155 39.36 3.78 3.70
C LYS A 155 39.75 5.25 3.56
N PRO A 156 40.60 5.60 2.58
CA PRO A 156 41.04 6.99 2.38
C PRO A 156 39.87 7.95 2.11
N ALA A 157 38.77 7.45 1.54
CA ALA A 157 37.54 8.21 1.28
C ALA A 157 36.74 8.62 2.54
N ALA A 158 37.06 8.07 3.72
CA ALA A 158 36.42 8.43 4.99
C ALA A 158 37.27 9.38 5.84
N SER A 159 38.47 9.75 5.39
CA SER A 159 39.25 10.81 6.04
C SER A 159 38.57 12.17 5.81
N VAL A 160 38.52 13.01 6.85
CA VAL A 160 37.94 14.36 6.79
C VAL A 160 38.60 15.19 5.67
N ASP A 161 39.88 14.90 5.41
CA ASP A 161 40.70 15.58 4.41
C ASP A 161 40.38 15.16 2.96
N HIS A 162 39.72 14.01 2.73
CA HIS A 162 39.36 13.57 1.37
C HIS A 162 38.21 14.37 0.73
N LEU A 163 37.42 15.05 1.57
CA LEU A 163 36.39 16.00 1.14
C LEU A 163 36.87 17.45 1.19
N ASP A 164 38.14 17.69 1.60
CA ASP A 164 38.70 19.03 1.52
C ASP A 164 38.93 19.40 0.06
N LEU A 165 38.07 20.29 -0.43
CA LEU A 165 38.16 20.85 -1.76
C LEU A 165 39.54 21.45 -2.01
N GLN A 166 40.27 21.94 -1.00
CA GLN A 166 41.63 22.47 -1.21
C GLN A 166 42.66 21.38 -1.53
N GLU A 167 42.57 20.19 -0.92
CA GLU A 167 43.47 19.07 -1.21
C GLU A 167 43.16 18.45 -2.58
N VAL A 168 41.86 18.29 -2.91
CA VAL A 168 41.41 17.74 -4.20
C VAL A 168 41.67 18.71 -5.37
N LEU A 169 41.66 20.03 -5.13
CA LEU A 169 41.94 21.04 -6.15
C LEU A 169 43.43 21.35 -6.35
N LYS A 170 44.33 20.90 -5.45
CA LYS A 170 45.79 20.99 -5.66
C LYS A 170 46.25 20.19 -6.89
N ASP A 171 45.63 19.05 -7.15
CA ASP A 171 45.92 18.22 -8.34
C ASP A 171 45.23 18.76 -9.62
N VAL A 172 44.40 19.81 -9.50
CA VAL A 172 43.65 20.46 -10.60
C VAL A 172 44.17 21.88 -10.82
N GLU A 173 45.49 22.09 -10.76
CA GLU A 173 46.16 23.38 -11.02
C GLU A 173 46.01 23.92 -12.47
N THR A 174 45.16 23.32 -13.32
CA THR A 174 44.99 23.71 -14.74
C THR A 174 43.56 24.09 -15.15
N LEU A 175 42.71 24.54 -14.21
CA LEU A 175 41.41 25.13 -14.57
C LEU A 175 41.45 26.68 -14.54
N PRO A 176 40.91 27.38 -15.55
CA PRO A 176 41.00 28.84 -15.64
C PRO A 176 40.25 29.52 -14.49
N LYS A 177 40.90 30.55 -13.91
CA LYS A 177 40.36 31.38 -12.83
C LYS A 177 38.99 31.91 -13.19
N VAL A 178 37.97 31.43 -12.49
CA VAL A 178 36.60 31.99 -12.54
C VAL A 178 36.63 33.37 -11.89
N PRO A 179 35.95 34.39 -12.47
CA PRO A 179 35.97 35.75 -11.94
C PRO A 179 35.49 35.82 -10.48
N PRO A 180 36.12 36.65 -9.63
CA PRO A 180 35.80 36.76 -8.20
C PRO A 180 34.38 37.29 -7.90
N GLU A 181 33.62 37.69 -8.91
CA GLU A 181 32.26 38.21 -8.77
C GLU A 181 31.24 37.12 -8.39
N VAL A 182 31.50 35.85 -8.68
CA VAL A 182 30.56 34.74 -8.36
C VAL A 182 30.72 34.24 -6.92
N VAL A 183 31.88 34.44 -6.30
CA VAL A 183 32.18 33.96 -4.93
C VAL A 183 31.80 34.99 -3.86
N ASN A 184 31.74 36.28 -4.23
CA ASN A 184 31.40 37.37 -3.31
C ASN A 184 29.88 37.69 -3.25
N ALA A 185 29.05 37.02 -4.04
CA ALA A 185 27.60 37.22 -4.04
C ALA A 185 26.89 36.58 -2.81
N SER A 186 27.58 35.72 -2.05
CA SER A 186 26.98 34.94 -0.95
C SER A 186 27.44 35.35 0.45
N SER A 187 28.29 36.39 0.58
CA SER A 187 28.90 36.77 1.86
C SER A 187 28.65 38.22 2.30
N SER A 188 27.74 38.94 1.64
CA SER A 188 27.40 40.33 2.00
C SER A 188 25.91 40.52 2.23
N SER A 189 25.38 39.97 3.31
CA SER A 189 24.07 40.36 3.85
C SER A 189 24.27 41.13 5.16
N HIS A 190 24.84 42.33 5.08
CA HIS A 190 24.69 43.36 6.09
C HIS A 190 23.66 44.37 5.57
N MET A 191 22.48 44.39 6.17
CA MET A 191 21.40 45.34 5.87
C MET A 191 21.72 46.71 6.50
N PRO A 192 21.55 47.82 5.75
CA PRO A 192 21.18 49.10 6.34
C PRO A 192 19.84 49.62 5.80
N ASP A 193 19.02 50.11 6.73
CA ASP A 193 17.81 50.93 6.62
C ASP A 193 17.26 51.31 5.23
N GLY A 194 16.07 50.78 4.91
CA GLY A 194 14.86 51.51 4.48
C GLY A 194 14.86 52.31 3.16
N ARG A 195 16.01 52.70 2.61
CA ARG A 195 16.15 53.42 1.33
C ARG A 195 16.67 52.52 0.21
N ASP A 196 17.05 51.29 0.55
CA ASP A 196 17.65 50.29 -0.35
C ASP A 196 16.61 49.37 -1.02
N LEU A 197 15.33 49.49 -0.67
CA LEU A 197 14.27 48.67 -1.27
C LEU A 197 14.04 49.03 -2.74
N GLU A 198 14.10 50.32 -3.07
CA GLU A 198 13.95 50.81 -4.45
C GLU A 198 15.15 50.38 -5.30
N GLU A 199 16.37 50.46 -4.76
CA GLU A 199 17.58 49.97 -5.43
C GLU A 199 17.57 48.44 -5.61
N LEU A 200 17.04 47.69 -4.63
CA LEU A 200 16.86 46.24 -4.73
C LEU A 200 15.78 45.87 -5.76
N VAL A 201 14.69 46.65 -5.85
CA VAL A 201 13.66 46.48 -6.88
C VAL A 201 14.24 46.79 -8.26
N ASP A 202 15.00 47.86 -8.43
CA ASP A 202 15.68 48.18 -9.69
C ASP A 202 16.70 47.09 -10.09
N GLN A 203 17.42 46.53 -9.12
CA GLN A 203 18.34 45.43 -9.34
C GLN A 203 17.59 44.15 -9.75
N LEU A 204 16.44 43.88 -9.12
CA LEU A 204 15.58 42.76 -9.46
C LEU A 204 15.00 42.95 -10.87
N GLU A 205 14.46 44.12 -11.20
CA GLU A 205 13.93 44.43 -12.53
C GLU A 205 15.00 44.27 -13.61
N LYS A 206 16.22 44.77 -13.36
CA LYS A 206 17.36 44.63 -14.28
C LYS A 206 17.81 43.17 -14.41
N SER A 207 17.69 42.37 -13.36
CA SER A 207 18.00 40.93 -13.39
C SER A 207 16.94 40.15 -14.17
N VAL A 208 15.65 40.46 -13.96
CA VAL A 208 14.50 39.87 -14.65
C VAL A 208 14.55 40.22 -16.14
N LEU A 209 14.89 41.46 -16.48
CA LEU A 209 15.04 41.87 -17.88
C LEU A 209 16.20 41.12 -18.56
N ARG A 210 17.35 40.98 -17.89
CA ARG A 210 18.48 40.18 -18.38
C ARG A 210 18.10 38.71 -18.56
N ALA A 211 17.40 38.12 -17.59
CA ALA A 211 16.91 36.75 -17.66
C ALA A 211 15.92 36.57 -18.83
N LYS A 212 14.98 37.50 -19.01
CA LYS A 212 14.05 37.50 -20.16
C LYS A 212 14.79 37.61 -21.50
N MET A 213 15.85 38.41 -21.59
CA MET A 213 16.67 38.49 -22.80
C MET A 213 17.46 37.20 -23.06
N LEU A 214 18.00 36.56 -22.03
CA LEU A 214 18.67 35.26 -22.13
C LEU A 214 17.68 34.18 -22.58
N LEU A 215 16.51 34.10 -21.97
CA LEU A 215 15.45 33.18 -22.37
C LEU A 215 15.06 33.36 -23.84
N LYS A 216 14.90 34.61 -24.31
CA LYS A 216 14.61 34.88 -25.73
C LYS A 216 15.75 34.44 -26.65
N LYS A 217 17.01 34.56 -26.23
CA LYS A 217 18.17 34.08 -27.00
C LYS A 217 18.18 32.55 -27.05
N GLU A 218 17.94 31.88 -25.94
CA GLU A 218 17.87 30.42 -25.86
C GLU A 218 16.69 29.87 -26.66
N GLN A 219 15.51 30.48 -26.56
CA GLN A 219 14.35 30.09 -27.39
C GLN A 219 14.65 30.20 -28.89
N LYS A 220 15.35 31.27 -29.32
CA LYS A 220 15.79 31.40 -30.72
C LYS A 220 16.81 30.33 -31.10
N LEU A 221 17.74 30.00 -30.21
CA LEU A 221 18.72 28.93 -30.44
C LEU A 221 18.03 27.56 -30.54
N LEU A 222 17.07 27.30 -29.66
CA LEU A 222 16.28 26.07 -29.64
C LEU A 222 15.41 25.96 -30.90
N ALA A 223 14.78 27.04 -31.33
CA ALA A 223 14.05 27.08 -32.60
C ALA A 223 14.97 26.82 -33.80
N LYS A 224 16.20 27.36 -33.80
CA LYS A 224 17.21 27.11 -34.84
C LYS A 224 17.65 25.64 -34.85
N VAL A 225 17.93 25.05 -33.68
CA VAL A 225 18.29 23.62 -33.55
C VAL A 225 17.13 22.71 -33.95
N ARG A 226 15.88 23.07 -33.64
CA ARG A 226 14.70 22.33 -34.11
C ARG A 226 14.54 22.38 -35.62
N ALA A 227 14.81 23.53 -36.23
CA ALA A 227 14.79 23.68 -37.68
C ALA A 227 15.94 22.90 -38.36
N GLU A 228 17.13 22.88 -37.75
CA GLU A 228 18.30 22.14 -38.26
C GLU A 228 18.17 20.61 -38.10
N ASN A 229 17.43 20.13 -37.08
CA ASN A 229 17.07 18.73 -36.92
C ASN A 229 15.81 18.30 -37.73
N SER A 230 15.27 19.17 -38.59
CA SER A 230 14.10 18.91 -39.41
C SER A 230 14.41 18.27 -40.78
N ASP A 231 15.65 17.82 -41.02
CA ASP A 231 16.01 17.07 -42.22
C ASP A 231 15.72 15.55 -42.08
N PRO A 232 15.39 14.86 -43.20
CA PRO A 232 14.46 13.74 -43.20
C PRO A 232 15.14 12.41 -42.85
N SER A 233 15.37 12.17 -41.57
CA SER A 233 15.76 10.85 -41.07
C SER A 233 14.91 10.40 -39.89
N VAL A 234 13.58 10.45 -40.02
CA VAL A 234 12.73 9.95 -38.92
C VAL A 234 11.39 9.38 -39.40
N GLN A 235 11.39 8.11 -39.83
CA GLN A 235 10.14 7.31 -39.88
C GLN A 235 9.49 7.15 -38.48
N HIS A 236 10.26 7.34 -37.40
CA HIS A 236 9.76 7.33 -36.03
C HIS A 236 9.26 8.70 -35.53
N GLY A 237 9.81 9.79 -36.06
CA GLY A 237 9.43 11.16 -35.73
C GLY A 237 8.13 11.55 -36.42
N SER A 238 7.92 11.10 -37.66
CA SER A 238 6.64 11.28 -38.36
C SER A 238 5.48 10.56 -37.67
N ARG A 239 5.71 9.40 -37.04
CA ARG A 239 4.69 8.70 -36.25
C ARG A 239 4.39 9.44 -34.94
N LEU A 240 5.41 9.91 -34.23
CA LEU A 240 5.21 10.67 -32.99
C LEU A 240 4.51 12.01 -33.30
N GLN A 241 4.93 12.69 -34.37
CA GLN A 241 4.32 13.91 -34.87
C GLN A 241 2.90 13.70 -35.38
N ALA A 242 2.61 12.56 -36.02
CA ALA A 242 1.25 12.20 -36.41
C ALA A 242 0.37 11.94 -35.18
N VAL A 243 0.89 11.26 -34.15
CA VAL A 243 0.16 11.03 -32.89
C VAL A 243 -0.05 12.33 -32.12
N ASP A 244 0.95 13.22 -32.09
CA ASP A 244 0.79 14.55 -31.54
C ASP A 244 -0.22 15.36 -32.34
N ALA A 245 -0.21 15.30 -33.68
CA ALA A 245 -1.20 15.96 -34.51
C ALA A 245 -2.62 15.44 -34.23
N THR A 246 -2.82 14.12 -34.14
CA THR A 246 -4.13 13.56 -33.77
C THR A 246 -4.52 13.94 -32.34
N ARG A 247 -3.56 14.07 -31.42
CA ARG A 247 -3.82 14.52 -30.06
C ARG A 247 -4.28 15.98 -30.05
N HIS A 248 -3.61 16.86 -30.79
CA HIS A 248 -3.99 18.27 -30.89
C HIS A 248 -5.35 18.44 -31.60
N GLU A 249 -5.63 17.64 -32.63
CA GLU A 249 -6.93 17.64 -33.30
C GLU A 249 -8.05 17.15 -32.38
N LEU A 250 -7.81 16.09 -31.59
CA LEU A 250 -8.79 15.60 -30.62
C LEU A 250 -9.02 16.62 -29.49
N ILE A 251 -7.96 17.29 -29.02
CA ILE A 251 -8.07 18.36 -28.03
C ILE A 251 -8.90 19.52 -28.60
N ASN A 252 -8.60 19.99 -29.81
CA ASN A 252 -9.37 21.05 -30.46
C ASN A 252 -10.82 20.62 -30.72
N TRP A 253 -11.07 19.36 -31.06
CA TRP A 253 -12.43 18.85 -31.23
C TRP A 253 -13.18 18.82 -29.91
N ILE A 254 -12.55 18.35 -28.83
CA ILE A 254 -13.12 18.33 -27.47
C ILE A 254 -13.34 19.76 -26.98
N GLU A 255 -12.37 20.66 -27.12
CA GLU A 255 -12.49 22.07 -26.74
C GLU A 255 -13.56 22.79 -27.56
N GLY A 256 -13.67 22.48 -28.86
CA GLY A 256 -14.73 22.99 -29.72
C GLY A 256 -16.11 22.43 -29.35
N GLU A 257 -16.21 21.16 -28.99
CA GLU A 257 -17.47 20.54 -28.53
C GLU A 257 -17.87 21.01 -27.14
N LEU A 258 -16.91 21.21 -26.23
CA LEU A 258 -17.14 21.80 -24.91
C LEU A 258 -17.49 23.29 -25.00
N GLY A 259 -16.91 24.03 -25.96
CA GLY A 259 -17.31 25.39 -26.28
C GLY A 259 -18.73 25.47 -26.84
N ARG A 260 -19.11 24.55 -27.74
CA ARG A 260 -20.49 24.43 -28.26
C ARG A 260 -21.50 24.00 -27.19
N ALA A 261 -21.08 23.18 -26.22
CA ALA A 261 -21.92 22.80 -25.08
C ALA A 261 -22.04 23.91 -24.01
N GLY A 262 -21.12 24.88 -24.00
CA GLY A 262 -21.11 26.03 -23.10
C GLY A 262 -21.80 27.28 -23.65
N ASP A 263 -21.71 27.53 -24.97
CA ASP A 263 -22.35 28.64 -25.66
C ASP A 263 -23.63 28.18 -26.37
N CYS A 264 -24.67 27.90 -25.58
CA CYS A 264 -26.04 27.95 -26.06
C CYS A 264 -26.56 29.37 -25.75
N PRO A 265 -26.54 30.33 -26.70
CA PRO A 265 -27.29 31.56 -26.52
C PRO A 265 -28.79 31.20 -26.43
N PRO A 266 -29.59 31.95 -25.65
CA PRO A 266 -31.02 31.77 -25.64
C PRO A 266 -31.56 32.23 -26.99
N GLU A 267 -31.67 31.31 -27.95
CA GLU A 267 -32.45 31.59 -29.15
C GLU A 267 -33.92 31.56 -28.77
N ASP A 268 -34.52 32.71 -29.05
CA ASP A 268 -35.91 33.06 -28.86
C ASP A 268 -36.84 31.98 -29.41
N GLU A 269 -37.94 31.79 -28.69
CA GLU A 269 -39.06 30.99 -29.14
C GLU A 269 -39.63 31.54 -30.45
N GLU A 270 -39.45 30.79 -31.54
CA GLU A 270 -40.39 30.80 -32.66
C GLU A 270 -40.92 29.38 -32.90
N ASP A 271 -42.07 29.14 -32.25
CA ASP A 271 -43.21 28.31 -32.62
C ASP A 271 -43.13 27.58 -33.98
N HIS A 272 -42.61 26.34 -34.00
CA HIS A 272 -42.99 25.34 -34.99
C HIS A 272 -43.21 23.96 -34.33
N GLY A 273 -44.45 23.48 -34.46
CA GLY A 273 -45.03 22.32 -33.76
C GLY A 273 -44.23 21.01 -33.76
N PRO A 274 -44.30 20.22 -32.67
CA PRO A 274 -43.52 19.01 -32.49
C PRO A 274 -44.30 17.81 -33.02
N THR A 275 -44.03 17.33 -34.23
CA THR A 275 -44.49 15.95 -34.59
C THR A 275 -43.79 15.28 -35.77
N THR A 276 -43.01 16.00 -36.58
CA THR A 276 -42.35 15.42 -37.78
C THR A 276 -40.86 15.13 -37.59
N SER A 277 -40.15 15.90 -36.75
CA SER A 277 -38.70 15.75 -36.51
C SER A 277 -38.34 14.49 -35.70
N MET A 278 -39.11 14.15 -34.66
CA MET A 278 -38.85 12.94 -33.84
C MET A 278 -39.00 11.63 -34.61
N LYS A 279 -39.83 11.57 -35.66
CA LYS A 279 -40.01 10.35 -36.47
C LYS A 279 -38.80 10.08 -37.36
N HIS A 280 -38.25 11.12 -37.99
CA HIS A 280 -37.04 11.00 -38.81
C HIS A 280 -35.80 10.64 -37.97
N GLY A 281 -35.69 11.20 -36.76
CA GLY A 281 -34.62 10.82 -35.83
C GLY A 281 -34.72 9.36 -35.37
N ARG A 282 -35.93 8.87 -35.08
CA ARG A 282 -36.15 7.47 -34.70
C ARG A 282 -35.86 6.50 -35.85
N GLU A 283 -36.31 6.82 -37.07
CA GLU A 283 -36.04 6.01 -38.26
C GLU A 283 -34.54 5.98 -38.61
N TYR A 284 -33.83 7.10 -38.42
CA TYR A 284 -32.37 7.16 -38.58
C TYR A 284 -31.64 6.32 -37.54
N ILE A 285 -32.03 6.41 -36.26
CA ILE A 285 -31.45 5.61 -35.17
C ILE A 285 -31.72 4.12 -35.41
N ASP A 286 -32.93 3.75 -35.82
CA ASP A 286 -33.26 2.36 -36.14
C ASP A 286 -32.48 1.86 -37.37
N ALA A 287 -32.28 2.69 -38.38
CA ALA A 287 -31.44 2.36 -39.53
C ALA A 287 -29.97 2.13 -39.12
N GLU A 288 -29.42 2.99 -38.27
CA GLU A 288 -28.06 2.88 -37.74
C GLU A 288 -27.89 1.63 -36.86
N LEU A 289 -28.85 1.35 -35.97
CA LEU A 289 -28.87 0.13 -35.15
C LEU A 289 -28.88 -1.13 -36.01
N THR A 290 -29.68 -1.17 -37.09
CA THR A 290 -29.67 -2.32 -38.01
C THR A 290 -28.35 -2.43 -38.78
N ALA A 291 -27.70 -1.31 -39.11
CA ALA A 291 -26.38 -1.32 -39.74
C ALA A 291 -25.30 -1.87 -38.80
N THR A 292 -25.28 -1.42 -37.54
CA THR A 292 -24.40 -1.93 -36.48
C THR A 292 -24.64 -3.42 -36.23
N GLN A 293 -25.90 -3.84 -36.17
CA GLN A 293 -26.26 -5.25 -35.99
C GLN A 293 -25.76 -6.12 -37.14
N ARG A 294 -25.88 -5.65 -38.39
CA ARG A 294 -25.34 -6.36 -39.56
C ARG A 294 -23.81 -6.44 -39.50
N GLN A 295 -23.14 -5.37 -39.08
CA GLN A 295 -21.68 -5.34 -38.95
C GLN A 295 -21.20 -6.30 -37.86
N TYR A 296 -21.87 -6.34 -36.71
CA TYR A 296 -21.59 -7.31 -35.65
C TYR A 296 -21.87 -8.75 -36.10
N ALA A 297 -22.96 -9.01 -36.83
CA ALA A 297 -23.24 -10.34 -37.37
C ALA A 297 -22.13 -10.79 -38.35
N ARG A 298 -21.62 -9.86 -39.16
CA ARG A 298 -20.50 -10.13 -40.07
C ARG A 298 -19.20 -10.41 -39.32
N TYR A 299 -18.90 -9.62 -38.29
CA TYR A 299 -17.76 -9.83 -37.40
C TYR A 299 -17.83 -11.21 -36.70
N THR A 300 -18.99 -11.56 -36.15
CA THR A 300 -19.20 -12.86 -35.47
C THR A 300 -19.02 -14.02 -36.43
N LYS A 301 -19.54 -13.94 -37.67
CA LYS A 301 -19.32 -14.98 -38.70
C LYS A 301 -17.86 -15.13 -39.08
N VAL A 302 -17.11 -14.03 -39.22
CA VAL A 302 -15.67 -14.09 -39.50
C VAL A 302 -14.92 -14.71 -38.32
N ARG A 303 -15.29 -14.35 -37.09
CA ARG A 303 -14.69 -14.91 -35.87
C ARG A 303 -14.99 -16.40 -35.73
N GLU A 304 -16.22 -16.82 -36.02
CA GLU A 304 -16.61 -18.23 -36.08
C GLU A 304 -15.81 -18.97 -37.16
N ALA A 305 -15.69 -18.40 -38.36
CA ALA A 305 -14.87 -18.99 -39.44
C ALA A 305 -13.39 -19.10 -39.05
N ILE A 306 -12.84 -18.11 -38.34
CA ILE A 306 -11.48 -18.18 -37.78
C ILE A 306 -11.39 -19.28 -36.73
N VAL A 307 -12.35 -19.39 -35.80
CA VAL A 307 -12.37 -20.44 -34.76
C VAL A 307 -12.50 -21.83 -35.39
N VAL A 308 -13.33 -21.99 -36.42
CA VAL A 308 -13.47 -23.25 -37.16
C VAL A 308 -12.19 -23.56 -37.96
N ALA A 309 -11.57 -22.57 -38.60
CA ALA A 309 -10.28 -22.76 -39.28
C ALA A 309 -9.14 -23.08 -38.29
N SER A 310 -9.21 -22.57 -37.07
CA SER A 310 -8.25 -22.82 -36.00
C SER A 310 -8.49 -24.16 -35.29
N GLY A 311 -9.75 -24.59 -35.21
CA GLY A 311 -10.18 -25.86 -34.61
C GLY A 311 -10.29 -27.03 -35.60
N GLY A 312 -10.16 -26.76 -36.90
CA GLY A 312 -10.25 -27.70 -38.01
C GLY A 312 -9.02 -28.58 -38.19
N ARG A 313 -8.57 -29.28 -37.14
CA ARG A 313 -7.76 -30.48 -37.28
C ARG A 313 -7.96 -31.37 -36.05
N LEU A 314 -8.83 -32.38 -36.20
CA LEU A 314 -8.78 -33.73 -35.63
C LEU A 314 -10.14 -34.41 -35.85
N GLY A 315 -10.44 -34.75 -37.09
CA GLY A 315 -11.45 -35.75 -37.44
C GLY A 315 -10.76 -36.83 -38.28
N PRO A 316 -10.86 -38.13 -37.94
CA PRO A 316 -10.24 -39.19 -38.71
C PRO A 316 -11.02 -39.38 -40.00
N GLN A 317 -10.46 -38.95 -41.13
CA GLN A 317 -11.01 -39.30 -42.44
C GLN A 317 -10.41 -40.65 -42.90
N PRO A 318 -11.23 -41.59 -43.41
CA PRO A 318 -10.77 -42.89 -43.82
C PRO A 318 -9.98 -42.81 -45.14
N SER A 319 -8.92 -43.59 -45.18
CA SER A 319 -8.09 -43.88 -46.35
C SER A 319 -8.90 -44.37 -47.55
N PRO A 320 -8.45 -44.04 -48.77
CA PRO A 320 -8.41 -45.01 -49.85
C PRO A 320 -6.97 -45.25 -50.32
N GLU A 321 -6.78 -46.48 -50.78
CA GLU A 321 -5.51 -47.10 -51.11
C GLU A 321 -5.00 -46.76 -52.52
N PHE A 322 -3.70 -47.01 -52.69
CA PHE A 322 -2.91 -47.26 -53.91
C PHE A 322 -2.51 -46.09 -54.84
N GLY A 323 -1.20 -46.06 -55.13
CA GLY A 323 -0.60 -45.33 -56.25
C GLY A 323 0.87 -44.98 -56.01
N GLN A 324 1.77 -45.88 -56.39
CA GLN A 324 3.23 -45.74 -56.39
C GLN A 324 3.68 -44.70 -57.43
N ASP A 325 4.48 -43.69 -57.05
CA ASP A 325 5.61 -43.26 -57.88
C ASP A 325 6.62 -42.36 -57.13
N ASN A 326 7.90 -42.60 -57.44
CA ASN A 326 9.07 -41.88 -56.92
C ASN A 326 9.17 -40.46 -57.51
N SER A 327 9.44 -39.45 -56.68
CA SER A 327 10.47 -38.42 -56.95
C SER A 327 10.64 -37.44 -55.77
N LEU A 328 11.86 -37.40 -55.23
CA LEU A 328 12.60 -36.24 -54.70
C LEU A 328 11.80 -35.08 -54.04
N GLN A 329 11.93 -34.91 -52.71
CA GLN A 329 12.71 -33.81 -52.10
C GLN A 329 12.58 -33.75 -50.55
N PRO A 330 13.65 -33.31 -49.85
CA PRO A 330 13.69 -33.13 -48.41
C PRO A 330 13.15 -31.73 -48.04
N ALA A 331 11.88 -31.64 -47.64
CA ALA A 331 11.30 -30.38 -47.16
C ALA A 331 10.34 -30.59 -45.98
N ARG A 332 10.47 -31.73 -45.27
CA ARG A 332 9.55 -32.12 -44.19
C ARG A 332 10.12 -31.91 -42.78
N GLU A 333 11.42 -31.63 -42.66
CA GLU A 333 12.08 -31.48 -41.36
C GLU A 333 12.00 -30.05 -40.79
N GLU A 334 11.88 -29.01 -41.63
CA GLU A 334 11.76 -27.63 -41.15
C GLU A 334 10.35 -27.29 -40.62
N LEU A 335 9.29 -27.90 -41.14
CA LEU A 335 7.91 -27.64 -40.67
C LEU A 335 7.59 -28.28 -39.31
N GLN A 336 8.33 -29.34 -38.91
CA GLN A 336 8.15 -29.98 -37.61
C GLN A 336 8.81 -29.20 -36.46
N ASN A 337 9.93 -28.50 -36.73
CA ASN A 337 10.63 -27.71 -35.72
C ASN A 337 9.86 -26.45 -35.29
N VAL A 338 9.09 -25.82 -36.20
CA VAL A 338 8.24 -24.67 -35.86
C VAL A 338 7.06 -25.10 -34.98
N ASN A 339 6.52 -26.30 -35.19
CA ASN A 339 5.46 -26.86 -34.35
C ASN A 339 5.94 -27.23 -32.94
N GLY A 340 7.19 -27.69 -32.77
CA GLY A 340 7.75 -27.98 -31.45
C GLY A 340 7.92 -26.72 -30.58
N MET A 341 8.32 -25.59 -31.18
CA MET A 341 8.47 -24.32 -30.47
C MET A 341 7.10 -23.73 -30.08
N ASN A 342 6.10 -23.84 -30.96
CA ASN A 342 4.73 -23.43 -30.65
C ASN A 342 4.09 -24.30 -29.54
N GLN A 343 4.37 -25.61 -29.51
CA GLN A 343 3.93 -26.51 -28.44
C GLN A 343 4.60 -26.23 -27.10
N ALA A 344 5.85 -25.74 -27.09
CA ALA A 344 6.55 -25.36 -25.86
C ALA A 344 6.10 -24.02 -25.28
N ILE A 345 5.70 -23.06 -26.13
CA ILE A 345 5.31 -21.70 -25.72
C ILE A 345 3.83 -21.63 -25.31
N TYR A 346 2.96 -22.41 -25.95
CA TYR A 346 1.51 -22.43 -25.69
C TYR A 346 1.14 -22.61 -24.19
N PRO A 347 1.70 -23.58 -23.44
CA PRO A 347 1.37 -23.73 -22.01
C PRO A 347 1.86 -22.55 -21.15
N TYR A 348 2.90 -21.83 -21.58
CA TYR A 348 3.36 -20.63 -20.89
C TYR A 348 2.42 -19.44 -21.14
N LEU A 349 1.92 -19.31 -22.36
CA LEU A 349 0.95 -18.28 -22.72
C LEU A 349 -0.38 -18.47 -21.97
N GLU A 350 -0.86 -19.71 -21.87
CA GLU A 350 -2.06 -20.05 -21.11
C GLU A 350 -1.91 -19.68 -19.63
N ALA A 351 -0.79 -20.05 -19.00
CA ALA A 351 -0.49 -19.67 -17.62
C ALA A 351 -0.38 -18.14 -17.44
N MET A 352 0.23 -17.43 -18.39
CA MET A 352 0.36 -15.97 -18.34
C MET A 352 -1.00 -15.27 -18.46
N ILE A 353 -1.90 -15.79 -19.30
CA ILE A 353 -3.28 -15.28 -19.41
C ILE A 353 -4.04 -15.50 -18.09
N LEU A 354 -3.90 -16.69 -17.47
CA LEU A 354 -4.51 -16.98 -16.17
C LEU A 354 -4.01 -16.02 -15.09
N VAL A 355 -2.69 -15.83 -14.96
CA VAL A 355 -2.10 -14.90 -13.99
C VAL A 355 -2.51 -13.45 -14.28
N SER A 356 -2.55 -13.04 -15.55
CA SER A 356 -3.04 -11.71 -15.94
C SER A 356 -4.51 -11.51 -15.55
N ASN A 357 -5.36 -12.54 -15.69
CA ASN A 357 -6.77 -12.46 -15.32
C ASN A 357 -6.93 -12.40 -13.79
N GLU A 358 -6.16 -13.19 -13.04
CA GLU A 358 -6.11 -13.12 -11.59
C GLU A 358 -5.66 -11.74 -11.10
N GLN A 359 -4.60 -11.18 -11.70
CA GLN A 359 -4.13 -9.84 -11.38
C GLN A 359 -5.22 -8.78 -11.65
N LYS A 360 -5.94 -8.88 -12.76
CA LYS A 360 -7.07 -7.98 -13.07
C LYS A 360 -8.19 -8.11 -12.04
N ALA A 361 -8.57 -9.33 -11.65
CA ALA A 361 -9.57 -9.57 -10.63
C ALA A 361 -9.13 -9.00 -9.26
N MET A 362 -7.87 -9.19 -8.88
CA MET A 362 -7.30 -8.64 -7.65
C MET A 362 -7.28 -7.11 -7.65
N ILE A 363 -6.91 -6.48 -8.78
CA ILE A 363 -6.95 -5.02 -8.94
C ILE A 363 -8.38 -4.50 -8.80
N GLN A 364 -9.35 -5.17 -9.44
CA GLN A 364 -10.77 -4.81 -9.33
C GLN A 364 -11.25 -4.92 -7.88
N GLN A 365 -10.96 -6.03 -7.20
CA GLN A 365 -11.33 -6.22 -5.80
C GLN A 365 -10.68 -5.15 -4.90
N LYS A 366 -9.39 -4.86 -5.09
CA LYS A 366 -8.68 -3.80 -4.36
C LYS A 366 -9.34 -2.44 -4.59
N SER A 367 -9.68 -2.11 -5.83
CA SER A 367 -10.34 -0.85 -6.15
C SER A 367 -11.72 -0.74 -5.48
N HIS A 368 -12.52 -1.81 -5.54
CA HIS A 368 -13.84 -1.88 -4.90
C HIS A 368 -13.74 -1.71 -3.37
N LEU A 369 -12.79 -2.41 -2.73
CA LEU A 369 -12.54 -2.28 -1.30
C LEU A 369 -12.08 -0.86 -0.94
N THR A 370 -11.19 -0.26 -1.72
CA THR A 370 -10.71 1.11 -1.47
C THR A 370 -11.83 2.14 -1.58
N ILE A 371 -12.69 2.01 -2.61
CA ILE A 371 -13.87 2.88 -2.78
C ILE A 371 -14.87 2.67 -1.64
N THR A 372 -15.12 1.42 -1.24
CA THR A 372 -16.04 1.13 -0.14
C THR A 372 -15.52 1.65 1.19
N LEU A 373 -14.23 1.44 1.50
CA LEU A 373 -13.61 1.94 2.72
C LEU A 373 -13.57 3.47 2.78
N SER A 374 -13.22 4.13 1.68
CA SER A 374 -13.25 5.60 1.62
C SER A 374 -14.66 6.15 1.76
N LYS A 375 -15.66 5.51 1.14
CA LYS A 375 -17.08 5.84 1.35
C LYS A 375 -17.49 5.68 2.82
N GLN A 376 -17.17 4.55 3.45
CA GLN A 376 -17.48 4.31 4.87
C GLN A 376 -16.77 5.29 5.79
N LEU A 377 -15.50 5.62 5.51
CA LEU A 377 -14.75 6.62 6.28
C LEU A 377 -15.39 8.00 6.15
N LYS A 378 -15.82 8.38 4.94
CA LYS A 378 -16.51 9.65 4.68
C LYS A 378 -17.87 9.69 5.38
N GLU A 379 -18.67 8.64 5.28
CA GLU A 379 -19.96 8.53 5.97
C GLU A 379 -19.79 8.60 7.50
N GLY A 380 -18.82 7.87 8.06
CA GLY A 380 -18.49 7.93 9.48
C GLY A 380 -18.02 9.32 9.91
N SER A 381 -17.21 9.99 9.08
CA SER A 381 -16.77 11.35 9.35
C SER A 381 -17.92 12.36 9.35
N GLN A 382 -18.84 12.26 8.39
CA GLN A 382 -20.02 13.12 8.33
C GLN A 382 -20.98 12.84 9.50
N GLY A 383 -21.09 11.58 9.93
CA GLY A 383 -21.83 11.21 11.14
C GLY A 383 -21.24 11.88 12.37
N LEU A 384 -19.92 11.84 12.55
CA LEU A 384 -19.25 12.52 13.66
C LEU A 384 -19.42 14.04 13.63
N ASP A 385 -19.44 14.66 12.45
CA ASP A 385 -19.67 16.10 12.31
C ASP A 385 -21.11 16.46 12.68
N ARG A 386 -22.12 15.68 12.25
CA ARG A 386 -23.51 15.86 12.67
C ARG A 386 -23.68 15.70 14.18
N LEU A 387 -23.06 14.68 14.78
CA LEU A 387 -23.08 14.49 16.23
C LEU A 387 -22.40 15.67 16.95
N ALA A 388 -21.35 16.24 16.37
CA ALA A 388 -20.70 17.42 16.92
C ALA A 388 -21.60 18.65 16.85
N ASP A 389 -22.32 18.85 15.74
CA ASP A 389 -23.29 19.94 15.57
C ASP A 389 -24.50 19.80 16.49
N GLU A 390 -24.97 18.57 16.74
CA GLU A 390 -26.06 18.27 17.69
C GLU A 390 -25.60 18.33 19.16
N SER A 391 -24.30 18.32 19.42
CA SER A 391 -23.75 18.33 20.76
C SER A 391 -23.83 19.70 21.40
N HIS A 392 -24.53 19.80 22.53
CA HIS A 392 -24.44 20.99 23.38
C HIS A 392 -23.21 20.98 24.29
N LEU A 393 -22.49 19.85 24.37
CA LEU A 393 -21.34 19.67 25.25
C LEU A 393 -20.07 20.32 24.69
N LEU A 394 -19.84 20.21 23.37
CA LEU A 394 -18.66 20.75 22.72
C LEU A 394 -18.62 22.29 22.75
N PRO A 395 -19.73 23.02 22.47
CA PRO A 395 -19.75 24.49 22.58
C PRO A 395 -19.62 24.98 24.03
N ALA A 396 -20.14 24.22 25.00
CA ALA A 396 -20.05 24.57 26.42
C ALA A 396 -18.63 24.41 26.99
N HIS A 397 -17.84 23.47 26.45
CA HIS A 397 -16.48 23.17 26.89
C HIS A 397 -15.49 23.11 25.72
N PRO A 398 -15.19 24.25 25.07
CA PRO A 398 -14.25 24.29 23.96
C PRO A 398 -12.82 24.02 24.43
N ILE A 399 -12.02 23.29 23.63
CA ILE A 399 -10.60 23.09 23.93
C ILE A 399 -9.88 24.45 23.83
N PRO A 400 -9.17 24.90 24.88
CA PRO A 400 -8.35 26.10 24.79
C PRO A 400 -7.24 25.94 23.75
N ALA A 401 -7.13 26.87 22.80
CA ALA A 401 -6.15 26.84 21.71
C ALA A 401 -4.68 26.68 22.18
N ALA A 402 -4.39 27.02 23.45
CA ALA A 402 -3.07 26.85 24.07
C ALA A 402 -2.66 25.38 24.31
N SER A 403 -3.59 24.44 24.46
CA SER A 403 -3.25 23.01 24.68
C SER A 403 -2.97 22.26 23.37
N LEU A 404 -3.53 22.73 22.25
CA LEU A 404 -3.24 22.21 20.91
C LEU A 404 -1.79 22.47 20.49
N GLN A 405 -1.21 23.61 20.89
CA GLN A 405 0.19 23.91 20.54
C GLN A 405 1.21 23.13 21.36
N ARG A 406 0.88 22.74 22.59
CA ARG A 406 1.81 22.03 23.47
C ARG A 406 2.13 20.60 23.02
N THR A 407 1.26 19.99 22.21
CA THR A 407 1.50 18.68 21.58
C THR A 407 2.03 18.78 20.14
N THR A 408 2.10 19.99 19.58
CA THR A 408 2.58 20.25 18.20
C THR A 408 3.96 20.91 18.19
N LEU A 409 4.69 20.88 19.31
CA LEU A 409 6.05 21.43 19.44
C LEU A 409 7.16 20.37 19.28
N GLU A 410 6.83 19.14 18.85
CA GLU A 410 7.82 18.06 18.69
C GLU A 410 7.96 17.53 17.26
N GLY A 411 7.40 18.22 16.27
CA GLY A 411 7.63 17.88 14.87
C GLY A 411 7.13 18.97 13.95
N ALA A 412 8.05 19.64 13.26
CA ALA A 412 7.72 20.53 12.17
C ALA A 412 6.81 19.78 11.18
N VAL A 413 5.54 20.17 11.14
CA VAL A 413 4.56 19.63 10.21
C VAL A 413 5.00 20.03 8.81
N SER A 414 5.66 19.10 8.14
CA SER A 414 6.07 19.21 6.74
C SER A 414 4.88 19.57 5.87
N PHE A 415 5.09 20.48 4.92
CA PHE A 415 4.07 20.97 3.97
C PHE A 415 3.32 19.82 3.24
N GLY A 416 3.97 18.66 3.06
CA GLY A 416 3.33 17.47 2.49
C GLY A 416 2.28 16.81 3.40
N ASP A 417 2.38 16.98 4.70
CA ASP A 417 1.44 16.41 5.68
C ASP A 417 0.15 17.25 5.76
N GLN A 418 0.23 18.56 5.53
CA GLN A 418 -0.96 19.44 5.44
C GLN A 418 -1.82 19.14 4.22
N MET A 419 -1.22 18.73 3.09
CA MET A 419 -1.98 18.37 1.89
C MET A 419 -2.61 16.99 1.99
N SER A 420 -1.99 16.04 2.71
CA SER A 420 -2.55 14.69 2.93
C SER A 420 -3.64 14.65 4.01
N ASN A 421 -3.57 15.54 5.01
CA ASN A 421 -4.52 15.59 6.12
C ASN A 421 -5.83 16.33 5.79
N GLN A 422 -5.93 17.02 4.65
CA GLN A 422 -7.21 17.57 4.18
C GLN A 422 -8.16 16.48 3.66
N GLU A 423 -7.65 15.33 3.22
CA GLU A 423 -8.48 14.22 2.71
C GLU A 423 -8.90 13.22 3.81
N ARG A 424 -8.23 13.24 4.97
CA ARG A 424 -8.59 12.46 6.16
C ARG A 424 -9.05 13.39 7.27
N PRO A 425 -10.36 13.46 7.55
CA PRO A 425 -10.82 14.24 8.68
C PRO A 425 -10.40 13.50 9.95
N ASP A 426 -9.37 14.02 10.64
CA ASP A 426 -8.74 13.42 11.83
C ASP A 426 -9.79 13.03 12.89
N ALA A 427 -10.30 11.81 12.81
CA ALA A 427 -11.25 11.27 13.78
C ALA A 427 -10.64 11.27 15.18
N SER A 428 -9.30 11.11 15.28
CA SER A 428 -8.57 11.20 16.55
C SER A 428 -8.57 12.60 17.16
N ARG A 429 -8.54 13.67 16.35
CA ARG A 429 -8.61 15.05 16.85
C ARG A 429 -10.02 15.37 17.32
N ARG A 430 -11.04 14.95 16.55
CA ARG A 430 -12.46 15.11 16.92
C ARG A 430 -12.80 14.32 18.19
N ALA A 431 -12.35 13.07 18.30
CA ALA A 431 -12.52 12.27 19.51
C ALA A 431 -11.86 12.91 20.73
N ARG A 432 -10.66 13.51 20.59
CA ARG A 432 -9.99 14.25 21.66
C ARG A 432 -10.81 15.45 22.15
N ALA A 433 -11.50 16.16 21.26
CA ALA A 433 -12.39 17.25 21.63
C ALA A 433 -13.55 16.78 22.51
N TRP A 434 -14.16 15.65 22.15
CA TRP A 434 -15.21 15.03 22.95
C TRP A 434 -14.72 14.55 24.31
N VAL A 435 -13.55 13.92 24.37
CA VAL A 435 -12.94 13.48 25.65
C VAL A 435 -12.69 14.69 26.55
N PHE A 436 -12.08 15.75 26.02
CA PHE A 436 -11.82 16.96 26.80
C PHE A 436 -13.11 17.64 27.28
N ALA A 437 -14.11 17.78 26.39
CA ALA A 437 -15.39 18.38 26.77
C ALA A 437 -16.11 17.55 27.84
N SER A 438 -16.03 16.22 27.75
CA SER A 438 -16.58 15.33 28.78
C SER A 438 -15.85 15.48 30.12
N GLU A 439 -14.52 15.51 30.11
CA GLU A 439 -13.71 15.68 31.32
C GLU A 439 -13.98 17.06 31.95
N SER A 440 -14.02 18.12 31.15
CA SER A 440 -14.34 19.46 31.62
C SER A 440 -15.75 19.55 32.21
N ALA A 441 -16.74 18.88 31.63
CA ALA A 441 -18.09 18.85 32.18
C ALA A 441 -18.15 18.04 33.50
N THR A 442 -17.42 16.93 33.60
CA THR A 442 -17.35 16.17 34.86
C THR A 442 -16.67 16.97 35.96
N ASN A 443 -15.63 17.74 35.64
CA ASN A 443 -14.96 18.60 36.60
C ASN A 443 -15.86 19.76 37.02
N ALA A 444 -16.55 20.41 36.06
CA ALA A 444 -17.47 21.50 36.37
C ALA A 444 -18.66 21.05 37.23
N THR A 445 -19.22 19.86 36.96
CA THR A 445 -20.31 19.30 37.79
C THR A 445 -19.81 18.91 39.17
N LYS A 446 -18.61 18.33 39.28
CA LYS A 446 -17.98 18.03 40.57
C LYS A 446 -17.73 19.30 41.39
N GLU A 447 -17.24 20.36 40.75
CA GLU A 447 -17.01 21.67 41.38
C GLU A 447 -18.33 22.27 41.89
N ALA A 448 -19.37 22.30 41.05
CA ALA A 448 -20.70 22.79 41.45
C ALA A 448 -21.31 21.99 42.61
N ILE A 449 -21.14 20.66 42.63
CA ILE A 449 -21.58 19.82 43.76
C ILE A 449 -20.78 20.16 45.02
N SER A 450 -19.46 20.36 44.90
CA SER A 450 -18.62 20.71 46.05
C SER A 450 -18.96 22.10 46.62
N GLU A 451 -19.26 23.08 45.76
CA GLU A 451 -19.70 24.41 46.18
C GLU A 451 -21.03 24.34 46.92
N LYS A 452 -22.01 23.59 46.38
CA LYS A 452 -23.31 23.39 47.05
C LYS A 452 -23.18 22.65 48.38
N LEU A 453 -22.24 21.70 48.46
CA LEU A 453 -21.94 21.00 49.71
C LEU A 453 -21.33 21.95 50.75
N GLU A 454 -20.38 22.80 50.35
CA GLU A 454 -19.77 23.80 51.24
C GLU A 454 -20.78 24.88 51.68
N GLU A 455 -21.65 25.34 50.78
CA GLU A 455 -22.78 26.20 51.13
C GLU A 455 -23.69 25.52 52.16
N GLY A 456 -24.05 24.26 51.92
CA GLY A 456 -24.86 23.44 52.83
C GLY A 456 -24.21 23.31 54.22
N GLU A 457 -22.91 23.05 54.27
CA GLU A 457 -22.14 22.99 55.51
C GLU A 457 -22.16 24.34 56.25
N LYS A 458 -21.92 25.45 55.53
CA LYS A 458 -22.02 26.81 56.12
C LYS A 458 -23.42 27.08 56.66
N PHE A 459 -24.48 26.65 55.97
CA PHE A 459 -25.86 26.76 56.47
C PHE A 459 -26.08 25.92 57.71
N ILE A 460 -25.60 24.68 57.76
CA ILE A 460 -25.71 23.80 58.94
C ILE A 460 -24.97 24.40 60.14
N VAL A 461 -23.74 24.89 59.95
CA VAL A 461 -22.98 25.55 61.02
C VAL A 461 -23.71 26.81 61.50
N LYS A 462 -24.29 27.59 60.58
CA LYS A 462 -25.08 28.77 60.92
C LYS A 462 -26.34 28.39 61.70
N THR A 463 -27.09 27.37 61.28
CA THR A 463 -28.30 26.92 62.00
C THR A 463 -27.96 26.34 63.36
N GLN A 464 -26.89 25.54 63.47
CA GLN A 464 -26.39 25.05 64.76
C GLN A 464 -26.04 26.19 65.70
N LYS A 465 -25.35 27.23 65.21
CA LYS A 465 -25.06 28.44 65.99
C LYS A 465 -26.34 29.13 66.46
N THR A 466 -27.32 29.31 65.57
CA THR A 466 -28.61 29.92 65.96
C THR A 466 -29.38 29.06 66.96
N LEU A 467 -29.28 27.72 66.88
CA LEU A 467 -29.89 26.82 67.87
C LEU A 467 -29.22 26.93 69.23
N LEU A 468 -27.89 27.03 69.29
CA LEU A 468 -27.16 27.28 70.54
C LEU A 468 -27.50 28.67 71.11
N GLU A 469 -27.65 29.68 70.27
CA GLU A 469 -28.13 31.00 70.69
C GLU A 469 -29.55 30.94 71.25
N LEU A 470 -30.46 30.18 70.61
CA LEU A 470 -31.82 29.95 71.12
C LEU A 470 -31.82 29.15 72.43
N ASP A 471 -30.99 28.12 72.57
CA ASP A 471 -30.84 27.34 73.81
C ASP A 471 -30.33 28.23 74.97
N ASN A 472 -29.37 29.11 74.68
CA ASN A 472 -28.90 30.11 75.64
C ASN A 472 -30.00 31.14 76.00
N LEU A 473 -30.84 31.56 75.05
CA LEU A 473 -31.95 32.50 75.28
C LEU A 473 -33.14 31.85 76.01
N LEU A 474 -33.41 30.57 75.75
CA LEU A 474 -34.40 29.79 76.50
C LEU A 474 -33.94 29.48 77.92
N GLY A 475 -32.67 29.73 78.21
CA GLY A 475 -32.09 29.57 79.53
C GLY A 475 -31.99 28.09 79.89
N SER A 476 -30.77 27.55 79.80
CA SER A 476 -30.36 26.45 80.69
C SER A 476 -30.19 26.95 82.14
N ASP A 477 -31.13 27.78 82.60
CA ASP A 477 -31.32 28.14 84.01
C ASP A 477 -32.81 27.95 84.31
N GLY A 478 -33.17 26.69 84.35
CA GLY A 478 -34.54 26.22 84.47
C GLY A 478 -34.54 24.77 84.92
N LYS A 479 -33.79 24.49 85.99
CA LYS A 479 -34.03 23.33 86.85
C LYS A 479 -35.38 23.54 87.53
N GLY A 480 -36.45 23.41 86.75
CA GLY A 480 -37.83 23.63 87.13
C GLY A 480 -38.66 22.72 86.25
N ASP A 481 -39.03 21.57 86.80
CA ASP A 481 -39.98 20.62 86.23
C ASP A 481 -41.30 21.33 85.88
N ILE A 482 -41.41 21.86 84.66
CA ILE A 482 -42.70 22.30 84.12
C ILE A 482 -43.58 21.06 83.84
N TRP A 483 -42.97 19.89 83.59
CA TRP A 483 -43.66 18.61 83.44
C TRP A 483 -44.20 18.03 84.76
N GLY A 484 -43.74 18.48 85.94
CA GLY A 484 -44.28 18.05 87.22
C GLY A 484 -45.63 18.68 87.60
N THR A 485 -46.03 19.76 86.92
CA THR A 485 -47.25 20.53 87.26
C THR A 485 -48.42 20.28 86.29
N VAL A 486 -48.17 19.61 85.15
CA VAL A 486 -49.19 19.37 84.11
C VAL A 486 -49.90 18.02 84.25
N ASP A 487 -49.36 17.08 85.05
CA ASP A 487 -50.03 15.79 85.33
C ASP A 487 -51.18 15.89 86.37
N GLY A 488 -51.47 17.09 86.89
CA GLY A 488 -52.43 17.29 87.96
C GLY A 488 -53.88 17.55 87.55
N ASN A 489 -54.17 17.94 86.31
CA ASN A 489 -55.54 18.28 85.90
C ASN A 489 -55.69 18.29 84.38
N LEU A 490 -56.23 17.21 83.81
CA LEU A 490 -57.29 17.19 82.79
C LEU A 490 -57.39 15.76 82.24
N GLY A 491 -57.95 14.88 83.06
CA GLY A 491 -58.71 13.75 82.55
C GLY A 491 -60.00 14.25 81.89
N VAL A 492 -60.51 13.43 80.97
CA VAL A 492 -61.76 13.61 80.20
C VAL A 492 -61.56 14.62 79.06
N ILE A 493 -61.48 14.19 77.80
CA ILE A 493 -62.63 13.74 76.99
C ILE A 493 -62.21 12.62 76.00
N GLU A 494 -62.97 11.52 76.07
CA GLU A 494 -63.05 10.45 75.07
C GLU A 494 -63.64 10.92 73.73
N GLY A 495 -63.33 10.16 72.67
CA GLY A 495 -64.10 10.10 71.42
C GLY A 495 -63.61 11.07 70.35
N GLU A 496 -63.40 10.69 69.10
CA GLU A 496 -64.00 9.59 68.36
C GLU A 496 -63.13 9.35 67.11
N ALA A 497 -62.83 8.08 66.85
CA ALA A 497 -62.26 7.65 65.58
C ALA A 497 -63.33 7.75 64.48
N ALA A 498 -62.98 8.29 63.32
CA ALA A 498 -63.24 7.70 62.00
C ALA A 498 -63.00 8.68 60.85
N GLY A 499 -62.23 8.23 59.85
CA GLY A 499 -62.75 8.20 58.49
C GLY A 499 -62.28 9.25 57.48
N GLN A 500 -61.62 8.71 56.43
CA GLN A 500 -61.68 9.13 55.02
C GLN A 500 -60.87 10.40 54.69
N SER A 501 -60.10 10.51 53.62
CA SER A 501 -59.82 9.69 52.44
C SER A 501 -58.45 10.07 51.88
#